data_AF-A0A382J1J0-F1
#
_entry.id   AF-A0A382J1J0-F1
#
_cell.length_a   1.000
_cell.length_b   1.000
_cell.length_c   1.000
_cell.angle_alpha   90.00
_cell.angle_beta   90.00
_cell.angle_gamma   90.00
#
_symmetry.space_group_name_H-M   'P 1'
#
loop_
_entity.id
_entity.type
_entity.pdbx_description
1 polymer ?
#
loop_
_entity_poly.entity_id
_entity_poly.type
_entity_poly.pdbx_seq_one_letter_code
_entity_poly.pdbx_strand_id
1 'polypeptide(L)'
;MDFELINPKEHKQLFLDNHVIESMKGVKKSLHQPQKWGPVIKSGYQSRISPQWNTEKKIWEWWYMGENIHYTTSTDGEYWEKPSLGLYEWNGSKDNNIVCDPEGDGHQRPFHIIR
;
A
#
# COMPACT_ATOMS: atom_id res chain seq x y z
N MET A 1 -4.69 -41.72 -16.87
CA MET A 1 -4.44 -41.10 -15.56
C MET A 1 -5.68 -40.30 -15.25
N ASP A 2 -6.39 -40.65 -14.19
CA ASP A 2 -7.51 -39.86 -13.70
C ASP A 2 -6.93 -38.69 -12.90
N PHE A 3 -7.21 -37.47 -13.34
CA PHE A 3 -6.88 -36.27 -12.60
C PHE A 3 -8.06 -35.91 -11.70
N GLU A 4 -7.83 -35.85 -10.39
CA GLU A 4 -8.83 -35.36 -9.45
C GLU A 4 -8.86 -33.83 -9.49
N LEU A 5 -10.00 -33.26 -9.89
CA LEU A 5 -10.18 -31.81 -9.88
C LEU A 5 -10.25 -31.30 -8.43
N ILE A 6 -9.51 -30.24 -8.13
CA ILE A 6 -9.61 -29.58 -6.83
C ILE A 6 -11.02 -29.01 -6.60
N ASN A 7 -11.54 -29.10 -5.37
CA ASN A 7 -12.78 -28.46 -4.95
C ASN A 7 -12.49 -27.20 -4.12
N PRO A 8 -12.33 -26.01 -4.73
CA PRO A 8 -12.00 -24.78 -4.00
C PRO A 8 -13.14 -24.26 -3.12
N LYS A 9 -14.37 -24.79 -3.28
CA LYS A 9 -15.52 -24.44 -2.44
C LYS A 9 -15.45 -25.10 -1.06
N GLU A 10 -14.96 -26.34 -1.02
CA GLU A 10 -14.85 -27.12 0.22
C GLU A 10 -13.45 -27.04 0.84
N HIS A 11 -12.40 -26.90 0.01
CA HIS A 11 -11.01 -26.92 0.45
C HIS A 11 -10.30 -25.64 0.05
N LYS A 12 -9.99 -24.78 1.04
CA LYS A 12 -9.18 -23.58 0.82
C LYS A 12 -7.76 -23.97 0.41
N GLN A 13 -7.29 -23.38 -0.68
CA GLN A 13 -5.95 -23.62 -1.22
C GLN A 13 -5.06 -22.39 -0.95
N LEU A 14 -3.83 -22.63 -0.51
CA LEU A 14 -2.80 -21.59 -0.48
C LEU A 14 -2.02 -21.65 -1.79
N PHE A 15 -1.97 -20.55 -2.55
CA PHE A 15 -1.19 -20.46 -3.80
C PHE A 15 0.33 -20.36 -3.56
N LEU A 16 0.83 -20.98 -2.49
CA LEU A 16 2.23 -20.90 -2.06
C LEU A 16 3.08 -22.02 -2.67
N ASP A 17 2.52 -23.20 -2.91
CA ASP A 17 3.22 -24.36 -3.46
C ASP A 17 2.75 -24.73 -4.88
N ASN A 18 3.17 -25.91 -5.37
CA ASN A 18 2.84 -26.44 -6.69
C ASN A 18 1.87 -27.65 -6.62
N HIS A 19 1.27 -27.91 -5.46
CA HIS A 19 0.43 -29.10 -5.25
C HIS A 19 -0.75 -29.17 -6.23
N VAL A 20 -1.33 -28.02 -6.56
CA VAL A 20 -2.50 -27.90 -7.46
C VAL A 20 -2.12 -27.70 -8.94
N ILE A 21 -0.84 -27.72 -9.28
CA ILE A 21 -0.36 -27.45 -10.64
C ILE A 21 -0.14 -28.77 -11.37
N GLU A 22 -0.97 -29.06 -12.36
CA GLU A 22 -0.81 -30.24 -13.22
C GLU A 22 0.43 -30.11 -14.14
N SER A 23 0.61 -28.95 -14.78
CA SER A 23 1.76 -28.70 -15.64
C SER A 23 2.13 -27.21 -15.76
N MET A 24 3.39 -26.95 -16.10
CA MET A 24 3.93 -25.61 -16.44
C MET A 24 4.70 -25.70 -17.75
N LYS A 25 4.35 -24.88 -18.75
CA LYS A 25 5.05 -24.83 -20.03
C LYS A 25 5.45 -23.40 -20.36
N GLY A 26 6.75 -23.14 -20.51
CA GLY A 26 7.28 -21.82 -20.82
C GLY A 26 7.12 -20.78 -19.70
N VAL A 27 6.80 -21.21 -18.47
CA VAL A 27 6.63 -20.34 -17.30
C VAL A 27 7.40 -20.89 -16.11
N LYS A 28 7.78 -19.99 -15.19
CA LYS A 28 8.45 -20.34 -13.94
C LYS A 28 7.77 -19.61 -12.79
N LYS A 29 7.34 -20.35 -11.76
CA LYS A 29 6.89 -19.76 -10.50
C LYS A 29 8.10 -19.28 -9.71
N SER A 30 8.08 -18.01 -9.31
CA SER A 30 9.10 -17.43 -8.43
C SER A 30 8.42 -16.82 -7.21
N LEU A 31 8.76 -17.29 -6.01
CA LEU A 31 8.41 -16.61 -4.77
C LEU A 31 9.63 -15.82 -4.30
N HIS A 32 9.50 -14.50 -4.23
CA HIS A 32 10.53 -13.67 -3.62
C HIS A 32 10.40 -13.77 -2.09
N GLN A 33 11.50 -14.10 -1.43
CA GLN A 33 11.60 -14.02 0.03
C GLN A 33 11.62 -12.54 0.43
N PRO A 34 10.59 -12.02 1.12
CA PRO A 34 10.63 -10.65 1.59
C PRO A 34 11.75 -10.50 2.61
N GLN A 35 12.56 -9.46 2.45
CA GLN A 35 13.51 -9.06 3.48
C GLN A 35 12.78 -8.21 4.53
N LYS A 36 13.12 -8.40 5.81
CA LYS A 36 12.54 -7.60 6.89
C LYS A 36 13.32 -6.29 7.02
N TRP A 37 12.69 -5.18 6.62
CA TRP A 37 13.30 -3.84 6.64
C TRP A 37 12.84 -2.96 7.81
N GLY A 38 12.02 -3.51 8.72
CA GLY A 38 11.44 -2.74 9.80
C GLY A 38 10.33 -1.78 9.32
N PRO A 39 9.88 -0.84 10.16
CA PRO A 39 8.85 0.12 9.79
C PRO A 39 9.40 1.19 8.84
N VAL A 40 8.83 1.29 7.63
CA VAL A 40 9.13 2.34 6.65
C VAL A 40 8.59 3.71 7.08
N ILE A 41 7.49 3.73 7.86
CA ILE A 41 6.97 4.92 8.53
C ILE A 41 6.85 4.62 10.02
N LYS A 42 7.49 5.45 10.84
CA LYS A 42 7.47 5.36 12.30
C LYS A 42 6.40 6.27 12.88
N SER A 43 5.42 5.69 13.58
CA SER A 43 4.39 6.36 14.40
C SER A 43 3.18 5.46 14.76
N GLY A 44 3.28 4.13 14.59
CA GLY A 44 2.20 3.20 14.97
C GLY A 44 0.99 3.19 14.03
N TYR A 45 1.10 3.79 12.85
CA TYR A 45 0.02 3.87 11.88
C TYR A 45 -0.11 2.59 11.05
N GLN A 46 -1.35 2.12 10.86
CA GLN A 46 -1.68 1.08 9.92
C GLN A 46 -2.30 1.72 8.67
N SER A 47 -1.60 1.65 7.55
CA SER A 47 -2.18 2.10 6.27
C SER A 47 -3.00 0.98 5.64
N ARG A 48 -4.17 1.34 5.09
CA ARG A 48 -4.98 0.47 4.22
C ARG A 48 -4.68 0.70 2.74
N ILE A 49 -3.69 1.54 2.45
CA ILE A 49 -3.37 2.02 1.11
C ILE A 49 -1.92 1.69 0.85
N SER A 50 -1.60 1.24 -0.36
CA SER A 50 -0.22 1.01 -0.79
C SER A 50 0.37 2.29 -1.38
N PRO A 51 1.70 2.51 -1.26
CA PRO A 51 2.44 3.44 -2.10
C PRO A 51 2.06 3.34 -3.58
N GLN A 52 1.95 4.49 -4.26
CA GLN A 52 1.67 4.58 -5.68
C GLN A 52 2.78 5.34 -6.40
N TRP A 53 3.19 4.86 -7.57
CA TRP A 53 4.18 5.53 -8.39
C TRP A 53 3.53 6.64 -9.22
N ASN A 54 4.01 7.87 -9.07
CA ASN A 54 3.64 8.99 -9.91
C ASN A 54 4.64 9.11 -11.07
N THR A 55 4.21 8.79 -12.28
CA THR A 55 5.06 8.79 -13.48
C THR A 55 5.50 10.18 -13.92
N GLU A 56 4.66 11.20 -13.71
CA GLU A 56 4.95 12.59 -14.07
C GLU A 56 6.02 13.19 -13.14
N LYS A 57 5.84 13.00 -11.83
CA LYS A 57 6.75 13.50 -10.80
C LYS A 57 7.98 12.60 -10.59
N LYS A 58 7.93 11.36 -11.06
CA LYS A 58 8.95 10.31 -10.85
C LYS A 58 9.25 10.09 -9.36
N ILE A 59 8.20 10.01 -8.56
CA ILE A 59 8.27 9.73 -7.12
C ILE A 59 7.17 8.75 -6.73
N TRP A 60 7.38 8.05 -5.63
CA TRP A 60 6.33 7.37 -4.90
C TRP A 60 5.54 8.36 -4.05
N GLU A 61 4.22 8.29 -4.11
CA GLU A 61 3.28 9.02 -3.29
C GLU A 61 2.52 8.02 -2.40
N TRP A 62 2.27 8.38 -1.16
CA TRP A 62 1.51 7.52 -0.25
C TRP A 62 0.64 8.34 0.68
N TRP A 63 -0.64 7.99 0.70
CA TRP A 63 -1.62 8.47 1.65
C TRP A 63 -1.78 7.41 2.74
N TYR A 64 -1.52 7.78 3.99
CA TYR A 64 -1.60 6.86 5.12
C TYR A 64 -2.50 7.42 6.21
N MET A 65 -3.08 6.50 6.99
CA MET A 65 -4.10 6.80 8.00
C MET A 65 -3.47 6.80 9.39
N GLY A 66 -3.71 7.87 10.16
CA GLY A 66 -3.42 7.99 11.58
C GLY A 66 -4.62 8.58 12.32
N GLU A 67 -4.38 9.55 13.21
CA GLU A 67 -5.46 10.42 13.73
C GLU A 67 -6.09 11.25 12.61
N ASN A 68 -5.28 11.62 11.60
CA ASN A 68 -5.68 12.32 10.38
C ASN A 68 -5.27 11.50 9.14
N ILE A 69 -5.66 11.97 7.95
CA ILE A 69 -5.12 11.46 6.69
C ILE A 69 -3.88 12.27 6.33
N HIS A 70 -2.76 11.58 6.11
CA HIS A 70 -1.47 12.18 5.85
C HIS A 70 -0.94 11.80 4.47
N TYR A 71 -0.06 12.64 3.93
CA TYR A 71 0.64 12.39 2.67
C TYR A 71 2.15 12.37 2.85
N THR A 72 2.82 11.48 2.13
CA THR A 72 4.27 11.33 2.15
C THR A 72 4.78 10.93 0.78
N THR A 73 6.03 11.28 0.51
CA THR A 73 6.70 11.03 -0.77
C THR A 73 8.00 10.28 -0.59
N SER A 74 8.42 9.54 -1.61
CA SER A 74 9.70 8.85 -1.63
C SER A 74 10.28 8.76 -3.04
N THR A 75 11.59 8.83 -3.19
CA THR A 75 12.27 8.61 -4.48
C THR A 75 12.61 7.14 -4.72
N ASP A 76 12.70 6.34 -3.67
CA ASP A 76 13.16 4.94 -3.72
C ASP A 76 12.15 3.92 -3.18
N GLY A 77 11.09 4.39 -2.51
CA GLY A 77 10.07 3.55 -1.86
C GLY A 77 10.48 3.03 -0.48
N GLU A 78 11.69 3.33 -0.02
CA GLU A 78 12.26 2.89 1.26
C GLU A 78 12.28 4.02 2.29
N TYR A 79 12.72 5.21 1.87
CA TYR A 79 12.79 6.41 2.72
C TYR A 79 11.68 7.39 2.35
N TRP A 80 10.88 7.75 3.35
CA TRP A 80 9.65 8.50 3.17
C TRP A 80 9.72 9.88 3.84
N GLU A 81 9.59 10.93 3.04
CA GLU A 81 9.55 12.32 3.47
C GLU A 81 8.13 12.76 3.80
N LYS A 82 7.94 13.49 4.90
CA LYS A 82 6.64 14.05 5.32
C LYS A 82 6.63 15.54 5.00
N PRO A 83 6.24 15.94 3.78
CA PRO A 83 6.31 17.35 3.38
C PRO A 83 5.33 18.19 4.19
N SER A 84 5.76 19.40 4.55
CA SER A 84 4.86 20.42 5.09
C SER A 84 3.93 20.91 3.98
N LEU A 85 2.64 20.60 4.10
CA LEU A 85 1.64 20.95 3.09
C LEU A 85 0.94 22.28 3.38
N GLY A 86 0.86 22.67 4.66
CA GLY A 86 0.25 23.95 5.05
C GLY A 86 -1.26 24.04 4.86
N LEU A 87 -1.94 22.92 4.56
CA LEU A 87 -3.35 22.90 4.17
C LEU A 87 -4.30 23.12 5.36
N TYR A 88 -4.03 22.46 6.49
CA TYR A 88 -4.89 22.46 7.66
C TYR A 88 -4.09 22.76 8.92
N GLU A 89 -4.67 23.51 9.86
CA GLU A 89 -4.07 23.72 11.17
C GLU A 89 -4.31 22.50 12.06
N TRP A 90 -3.26 22.05 12.75
CA TRP A 90 -3.33 20.97 13.72
C TRP A 90 -2.37 21.22 14.87
N ASN A 91 -2.84 21.07 16.11
CA ASN A 91 -2.06 21.38 17.31
C ASN A 91 -1.37 22.77 17.27
N GLY A 92 -2.07 23.78 16.74
CA GLY A 92 -1.58 25.15 16.64
C GLY A 92 -0.51 25.38 15.57
N SER A 93 -0.32 24.45 14.63
CA SER A 93 0.64 24.57 13.53
C SER A 93 0.06 24.08 12.21
N LYS A 94 0.43 24.78 11.11
CA LYS A 94 0.21 24.31 9.73
C LYS A 94 1.40 23.54 9.17
N ASP A 95 2.49 23.41 9.95
CA ASP A 95 3.66 22.62 9.59
C ASP A 95 3.39 21.13 9.77
N ASN A 96 2.57 20.58 8.87
CA ASN A 96 2.13 19.20 8.89
C ASN A 96 1.82 18.72 7.46
N ASN A 97 1.66 17.41 7.33
CA ASN A 97 1.39 16.73 6.06
C ASN A 97 -0.05 16.22 5.94
N ILE A 98 -1.01 16.90 6.59
CA ILE A 98 -2.43 16.53 6.58
C ILE A 98 -3.07 16.94 5.25
N VAL A 99 -3.85 16.04 4.65
CA VAL A 99 -4.47 16.23 3.32
C VAL A 99 -5.99 16.25 3.33
N CYS A 100 -6.61 15.96 4.46
CA CYS A 100 -8.05 16.01 4.63
C CYS A 100 -8.37 16.87 5.84
N ASP A 101 -9.47 17.60 5.75
CA ASP A 101 -9.96 18.44 6.85
C ASP A 101 -10.13 17.59 8.13
N PRO A 102 -9.38 17.87 9.20
CA PRO A 102 -9.51 17.17 10.49
C PRO A 102 -10.91 17.31 11.12
N GLU A 103 -11.62 18.40 10.80
CA GLU A 103 -12.97 18.68 11.32
C GLU A 103 -14.08 18.27 10.34
N GLY A 104 -13.71 17.74 9.18
CA GLY A 104 -14.64 17.32 8.14
C GLY A 104 -15.36 16.00 8.45
N ASP A 105 -16.46 15.75 7.74
CA ASP A 105 -17.30 14.54 7.87
C ASP A 105 -16.67 13.23 7.34
N GLY A 106 -15.37 13.24 6.99
CA GLY A 106 -14.64 12.07 6.51
C GLY A 106 -14.96 11.65 5.07
N HIS A 107 -15.72 12.44 4.30
CA HIS A 107 -16.04 12.13 2.90
C HIS A 107 -15.00 12.64 1.89
N GLN A 108 -14.04 13.47 2.32
CA GLN A 108 -12.91 13.89 1.48
C GLN A 108 -11.88 12.77 1.41
N ARG A 109 -12.08 11.83 0.49
CA ARG A 109 -11.08 10.81 0.19
C ARG A 109 -10.22 11.28 -0.98
N PRO A 110 -8.91 11.53 -0.80
CA PRO A 110 -8.05 12.02 -1.88
C PRO A 110 -7.80 10.98 -2.99
N PHE A 111 -8.45 9.82 -2.89
CA PHE A 111 -8.28 8.69 -3.81
C PHE A 111 -9.22 8.86 -5.00
N HIS A 112 -8.78 9.56 -6.06
CA HIS A 112 -9.35 9.55 -7.42
C HIS A 112 -8.27 10.15 -8.34
N ILE A 113 -7.77 9.57 -9.44
CA ILE A 113 -8.08 8.41 -10.29
C ILE A 113 -6.71 7.86 -10.72
N ILE A 114 -6.50 6.54 -10.76
CA ILE A 114 -5.35 5.98 -11.50
C ILE A 114 -5.61 6.30 -12.97
N ARG A 115 -4.93 7.31 -13.51
CA ARG A 115 -4.90 7.55 -14.96
C ARG A 115 -3.98 6.54 -15.64
#